data_AF-Q9ZZW7-F1
#
_entry.id   AF-Q9ZZW7-F1
#
_cell.length_a   1.000
_cell.length_b   1.000
_cell.length_c   1.000
_cell.angle_alpha   90.00
_cell.angle_beta   90.00
_cell.angle_gamma   90.00
#
_symmetry.space_group_name_H-M   'P 1'
#
loop_
_entity.id
_entity.type
_entity.pdbx_description
1 polymer ?
#
loop_
_entity_poly.entity_id
_entity_poly.type
_entity_poly.pdbx_seq_one_letter_code
_entity_poly.pdbx_strand_id
1 'polypeptide(L)'
;MAFRKSNVYLSLVNSYIIDSPQPSSINYWWNMGSLLGLCLVIQIVTGIFMAMHYSSNIELAFSSVEHIMRDVHNGYILRYLHANGASFFFMVMFMHMAKGLYYGSYRSPRVTLWNVGVIIFILTIATAFLGYCCVYGQMSHWGATVITNLFSAIPFVGNDIVSWLWGGFNMEDPYYSNMMLNKSVLCWNIFIWMMNYYIIQLIIYNNMIWNKNNMVKMFIMRRKLAVINMYMYMKLIIQRTYSYYMNNTIIYDKNHKLNTDNPIYAYIGGLFEGDGWITISKKGKYLLYELGIEMHIRDIQLLYKIKNILGIGKVTIKKLKMKDGTIKEMCKFNVRNKNHLKNIIIPIFDKYPMLTNKHYDYLYFKDNLLKDIKYYNDLSYYLRPIKPFNTTEDILNKNYFSSWLIGFFEAESCFSIYKPMNKKMKTASFEVSQNNSMEVMLAIKSYLKITQNIYTDKFNNSRMTTKSINGIKNVVMFINNNPIKLLGYKKLQYLLFLKDLRTITKYNNYFKIPPKY
;
A
#
# COMPACT_ATOMS: atom_id res chain seq x y z
N MET A 1 -32.79 37.76 18.93
CA MET A 1 -33.66 37.04 17.96
C MET A 1 -33.20 37.18 16.50
N ALA A 2 -32.82 38.39 16.04
CA ALA A 2 -32.56 38.70 14.62
C ALA A 2 -31.38 37.94 13.99
N PHE A 3 -30.25 37.77 14.70
CA PHE A 3 -29.05 37.11 14.16
C PHE A 3 -29.29 35.63 13.78
N ARG A 4 -30.18 34.93 14.51
CA ARG A 4 -30.50 33.52 14.23
C ARG A 4 -31.29 33.34 12.93
N LYS A 5 -32.11 34.32 12.55
CA LYS A 5 -32.99 34.27 11.38
C LYS A 5 -32.35 34.88 10.12
N SER A 6 -31.31 35.69 10.25
CA SER A 6 -30.68 36.38 9.12
C SER A 6 -29.71 35.51 8.30
N ASN A 7 -29.01 34.57 8.93
CA ASN A 7 -28.07 33.67 8.25
C ASN A 7 -28.80 32.39 7.80
N VAL A 8 -28.69 32.05 6.51
CA VAL A 8 -29.35 30.89 5.87
C VAL A 8 -29.09 29.58 6.61
N TYR A 9 -27.86 29.36 7.12
CA TYR A 9 -27.53 28.13 7.82
C TYR A 9 -28.11 28.11 9.24
N LEU A 10 -28.01 29.23 9.96
CA LEU A 10 -28.55 29.34 11.31
C LEU A 10 -30.08 29.32 11.31
N SER A 11 -30.72 29.88 10.29
CA SER A 11 -32.18 29.88 10.16
C SER A 11 -32.71 28.47 9.88
N LEU A 12 -32.00 27.68 9.07
CA LEU A 12 -32.30 26.26 8.86
C LEU A 12 -32.15 25.45 10.14
N VAL A 13 -31.05 25.62 10.88
CA VAL A 13 -30.85 24.92 12.16
C VAL A 13 -31.94 25.34 13.17
N ASN A 14 -32.26 26.63 13.22
CA ASN A 14 -33.28 27.16 14.11
C ASN A 14 -34.68 26.62 13.79
N SER A 15 -35.04 26.45 12.51
CA SER A 15 -36.35 25.91 12.13
C SER A 15 -36.55 24.44 12.50
N TYR A 16 -35.46 23.65 12.54
CA TYR A 16 -35.53 22.24 12.94
C TYR A 16 -35.36 22.01 14.44
N ILE A 17 -34.52 22.79 15.12
CA ILE A 17 -34.21 22.57 16.54
C ILE A 17 -35.15 23.34 17.47
N ILE A 18 -35.48 24.59 17.13
CA ILE A 18 -36.19 25.51 18.03
C ILE A 18 -37.63 25.73 17.57
N ASP A 19 -37.82 26.15 16.32
CA ASP A 19 -39.14 26.54 15.78
C ASP A 19 -39.83 25.37 15.05
N SER A 20 -39.54 24.12 15.44
CA SER A 20 -40.10 22.94 14.78
C SER A 20 -41.60 22.80 15.10
N PRO A 21 -42.49 22.71 14.09
CA PRO A 21 -43.91 22.54 14.34
C PRO A 21 -44.18 21.15 14.94
N GLN A 22 -44.67 21.12 16.18
CA GLN A 22 -45.03 19.89 16.87
C GLN A 22 -46.55 19.84 17.12
N PRO A 23 -47.19 18.67 16.98
CA PRO A 23 -48.60 18.53 17.33
C PRO A 23 -48.76 18.74 18.84
N SER A 24 -49.84 19.42 19.25
CA SER A 24 -50.14 19.65 20.68
C SER A 24 -50.38 18.35 21.46
N SER A 25 -50.73 17.26 20.78
CA SER A 25 -50.96 15.92 21.35
C SER A 25 -49.71 15.02 21.32
N ILE A 26 -48.52 15.60 21.49
CA ILE A 26 -47.26 14.84 21.47
C ILE A 26 -47.19 13.86 22.66
N ASN A 27 -46.98 12.57 22.36
CA ASN A 27 -46.67 11.56 23.37
C ASN A 27 -45.16 11.31 23.48
N TYR A 28 -44.72 10.62 24.54
CA TYR A 28 -43.31 10.32 24.77
C TYR A 28 -42.60 9.59 23.61
N TRP A 29 -43.34 8.80 22.80
CA TRP A 29 -42.77 8.05 21.68
C TRP A 29 -42.24 8.96 20.56
N TRP A 30 -42.72 10.21 20.47
CA TRP A 30 -42.20 11.17 19.50
C TRP A 30 -40.76 11.62 19.82
N ASN A 31 -40.32 11.50 21.08
CA ASN A 31 -38.97 11.91 21.49
C ASN A 31 -37.87 10.95 21.03
N MET A 32 -38.20 9.74 20.58
CA MET A 32 -37.21 8.71 20.20
C MET A 32 -36.30 9.16 19.06
N GLY A 33 -36.81 9.94 18.11
CA GLY A 33 -35.98 10.48 17.01
C GLY A 33 -34.97 11.52 17.47
N SER A 34 -35.36 12.41 18.38
CA SER A 34 -34.45 13.41 18.97
C SER A 34 -33.39 12.75 19.85
N LEU A 35 -33.80 11.76 20.64
CA LEU A 35 -32.90 10.97 21.48
C LEU A 35 -31.87 10.21 20.64
N LEU A 36 -32.25 9.66 19.48
CA LEU A 36 -31.30 9.09 18.53
C LEU A 36 -30.24 10.09 18.06
N GLY A 37 -30.68 11.31 17.71
CA GLY A 37 -29.77 12.40 17.33
C GLY A 37 -28.78 12.73 18.45
N LEU A 38 -29.26 12.82 19.69
CA LEU A 38 -28.41 13.03 20.86
C LEU A 38 -27.39 11.89 21.05
N CYS A 39 -27.85 10.64 20.96
CA CYS A 39 -26.97 9.47 21.07
C CYS A 39 -25.89 9.47 19.98
N LEU A 40 -26.26 9.83 18.75
CA LEU A 40 -25.32 9.94 17.64
C LEU A 40 -24.23 10.98 17.91
N VAL A 41 -24.60 12.16 18.41
CA VAL A 41 -23.64 13.21 18.78
C VAL A 41 -22.69 12.71 19.86
N ILE A 42 -23.22 12.06 20.90
CA ILE A 42 -22.40 11.46 21.98
C ILE A 42 -21.44 10.43 21.38
N GLN A 43 -21.89 9.54 20.49
CA GLN A 43 -21.05 8.53 19.85
C GLN A 43 -19.93 9.13 18.99
N ILE A 44 -20.23 10.18 18.21
CA ILE A 44 -19.22 10.88 17.41
C ILE A 44 -18.17 11.52 18.31
N VAL A 45 -18.60 12.28 19.33
CA VAL A 45 -17.69 13.00 20.23
C VAL A 45 -16.82 12.01 21.00
N THR A 46 -17.42 11.03 21.66
CA THR A 46 -16.68 10.02 22.43
C THR A 46 -15.76 9.18 21.54
N GLY A 47 -16.19 8.82 20.32
CA GLY A 47 -15.38 8.07 19.36
C GLY A 47 -14.16 8.84 18.89
N ILE A 48 -14.29 10.15 18.63
CA ILE A 48 -13.16 11.02 18.25
C ILE A 48 -12.13 11.07 19.38
N PHE A 49 -12.54 11.31 20.62
CA PHE A 49 -11.61 11.35 21.75
C PHE A 49 -10.94 9.99 22.00
N MET A 50 -11.69 8.88 21.90
CA MET A 50 -11.12 7.54 22.01
C MET A 50 -10.07 7.27 20.92
N ALA A 51 -10.36 7.66 19.67
CA ALA A 51 -9.45 7.48 18.55
C ALA A 51 -8.15 8.28 18.67
N MET A 52 -8.12 9.36 19.46
CA MET A 52 -6.89 10.12 19.73
C MET A 52 -5.91 9.36 20.65
N HIS A 53 -6.41 8.45 21.49
CA HIS A 53 -5.60 7.70 22.46
C HIS A 53 -5.42 6.22 22.09
N TYR A 54 -6.32 5.66 21.30
CA TYR A 54 -6.31 4.25 20.93
C TYR A 54 -5.32 3.96 19.80
N SER A 55 -4.60 2.83 19.89
CA SER A 55 -3.74 2.30 18.83
C SER A 55 -4.26 0.94 18.38
N SER A 56 -4.52 0.79 17.07
CA SER A 56 -4.94 -0.49 16.49
C SER A 56 -3.79 -1.48 16.24
N ASN A 57 -2.55 -1.13 16.62
CA ASN A 57 -1.42 -2.03 16.49
C ASN A 57 -1.54 -3.17 17.52
N ILE A 58 -1.40 -4.42 17.06
CA ILE A 58 -1.50 -5.64 17.89
C ILE A 58 -0.63 -5.55 19.16
N GLU A 59 0.59 -5.01 19.06
CA GLU A 59 1.52 -4.89 20.19
C GLU A 59 1.12 -3.79 21.20
N LEU A 60 0.32 -2.81 20.78
CA LEU A 60 -0.05 -1.63 21.57
C LEU A 60 -1.54 -1.54 21.89
N ALA A 61 -2.38 -2.41 21.33
CA ALA A 61 -3.83 -2.31 21.51
C ALA A 61 -4.22 -2.40 22.98
N PHE A 62 -3.69 -3.41 23.70
CA PHE A 62 -3.94 -3.57 25.13
C PHE A 62 -3.42 -2.39 25.95
N SER A 63 -2.17 -1.98 25.73
CA SER A 63 -1.56 -0.87 26.48
C SER A 63 -2.25 0.46 26.20
N SER A 64 -2.76 0.68 24.98
CA SER A 64 -3.53 1.89 24.65
C SER A 64 -4.89 1.92 25.36
N VAL A 65 -5.54 0.76 25.56
CA VAL A 65 -6.79 0.68 26.35
C VAL A 65 -6.50 0.90 27.83
N GLU A 66 -5.42 0.32 28.38
CA GLU A 66 -5.00 0.61 29.76
C GLU A 66 -4.68 2.09 29.95
N HIS A 67 -3.99 2.72 28.99
CA HIS A 67 -3.70 4.15 28.98
C HIS A 67 -4.98 4.99 29.05
N ILE A 68 -5.98 4.67 28.22
CA ILE A 68 -7.30 5.33 28.27
C ILE A 68 -7.97 5.14 29.64
N MET A 69 -7.88 3.94 30.21
CA MET A 69 -8.56 3.64 31.47
C MET A 69 -7.89 4.27 32.70
N ARG A 70 -6.56 4.39 32.69
CA ARG A 70 -5.78 4.76 33.89
C ARG A 70 -5.12 6.13 33.81
N ASP A 71 -4.60 6.51 32.64
CA ASP A 71 -3.77 7.71 32.51
C ASP A 71 -4.55 8.91 31.96
N VAL A 72 -5.56 8.67 31.12
CA VAL A 72 -6.42 9.74 30.59
C VAL A 72 -7.42 10.17 31.67
N HIS A 73 -7.41 11.46 32.00
CA HIS A 73 -8.35 12.02 32.98
C HIS A 73 -9.80 11.74 32.55
N ASN A 74 -10.56 11.03 33.39
CA ASN A 74 -11.91 10.53 33.10
C ASN A 74 -12.04 9.63 31.85
N GLY A 75 -10.94 9.05 31.37
CA GLY A 75 -10.95 8.18 30.20
C GLY A 75 -11.76 6.90 30.40
N TYR A 76 -11.89 6.41 31.65
CA TYR A 76 -12.83 5.34 31.98
C TYR A 76 -14.29 5.74 31.68
N ILE A 77 -14.71 6.95 32.06
CA ILE A 77 -16.06 7.49 31.77
C ILE A 77 -16.24 7.59 30.25
N LEU A 78 -15.25 8.14 29.55
CA LEU A 78 -15.29 8.27 28.09
C LEU A 78 -15.52 6.92 27.40
N ARG A 79 -14.77 5.90 27.81
CA ARG A 79 -14.89 4.54 27.25
C ARG A 79 -16.25 3.92 27.55
N TYR A 80 -16.74 4.01 28.78
CA TYR A 80 -18.04 3.46 29.15
C TYR A 80 -19.20 4.22 28.50
N LEU A 81 -19.11 5.54 28.36
CA LEU A 81 -20.07 6.35 27.60
C LEU A 81 -20.10 5.95 26.12
N HIS A 82 -18.94 5.69 25.52
CA HIS A 82 -18.88 5.22 24.14
C HIS A 82 -19.51 3.83 24.00
N ALA A 83 -19.06 2.85 24.79
CA ALA A 83 -19.52 1.47 24.70
C ALA A 83 -21.02 1.30 25.06
N ASN A 84 -21.47 1.89 26.18
CA ASN A 84 -22.88 1.82 26.59
C ASN A 84 -23.76 2.72 25.71
N GLY A 85 -23.25 3.88 25.29
CA GLY A 85 -23.96 4.77 24.38
C GLY A 85 -24.21 4.12 23.01
N ALA A 86 -23.33 3.24 22.54
CA ALA A 86 -23.56 2.47 21.32
C ALA A 86 -24.74 1.51 21.50
N SER A 87 -24.80 0.79 22.62
CA SER A 87 -25.92 -0.11 22.95
C SER A 87 -27.25 0.66 23.08
N PHE A 88 -27.21 1.81 23.76
CA PHE A 88 -28.38 2.68 23.92
C PHE A 88 -28.84 3.26 22.57
N PHE A 89 -27.91 3.67 21.71
CA PHE A 89 -28.22 4.11 20.35
C PHE A 89 -29.01 3.04 19.58
N PHE A 90 -28.59 1.77 19.62
CA PHE A 90 -29.32 0.67 18.98
C PHE A 90 -30.70 0.43 19.61
N MET A 91 -30.79 0.45 20.94
CA MET A 91 -32.07 0.29 21.64
C MET A 91 -33.09 1.35 21.21
N VAL A 92 -32.70 2.62 21.24
CA VAL A 92 -33.58 3.73 20.81
C VAL A 92 -33.87 3.63 19.31
N MET A 93 -32.92 3.13 18.51
CA MET A 93 -33.11 2.95 17.06
C MET A 93 -34.20 1.92 16.76
N PHE A 94 -34.16 0.78 17.43
CA PHE A 94 -35.20 -0.24 17.31
C PHE A 94 -36.57 0.29 17.76
N MET A 95 -36.64 1.02 18.88
CA MET A 95 -37.87 1.65 19.33
C MET A 95 -38.40 2.70 18.34
N HIS A 96 -37.51 3.49 17.74
CA HIS A 96 -37.87 4.48 16.71
C HIS A 96 -38.42 3.81 15.43
N MET A 97 -37.81 2.71 15.00
CA MET A 97 -38.32 1.91 13.88
C MET A 97 -39.67 1.27 14.21
N ALA A 98 -39.82 0.69 15.40
CA ALA A 98 -41.09 0.13 15.88
C ALA A 98 -42.20 1.19 15.92
N LYS A 99 -41.89 2.40 16.40
CA LYS A 99 -42.78 3.57 16.33
C LYS A 99 -43.23 3.87 14.90
N GLY A 100 -42.29 3.90 13.96
CA GLY A 100 -42.58 4.15 12.55
C GLY A 100 -43.49 3.07 11.93
N LEU A 101 -43.30 1.80 12.30
CA LEU A 101 -44.21 0.72 11.90
C LEU A 101 -45.60 0.90 12.51
N TYR A 102 -45.68 1.18 13.81
CA TYR A 102 -46.93 1.34 14.56
C TYR A 102 -47.81 2.47 14.01
N TYR A 103 -47.23 3.63 13.69
CA TYR A 103 -47.96 4.78 13.13
C TYR A 103 -48.05 4.78 11.59
N GLY A 104 -47.64 3.68 10.92
CA GLY A 104 -47.79 3.55 9.48
C GLY A 104 -46.93 4.52 8.67
N SER A 105 -45.70 4.80 9.08
CA SER A 105 -44.75 5.68 8.37
C SER A 105 -44.43 5.22 6.95
N TYR A 106 -44.63 3.93 6.65
CA TYR A 106 -44.47 3.35 5.31
C TYR A 106 -45.62 3.71 4.34
N ARG A 107 -46.66 4.41 4.79
CA ARG A 107 -47.79 4.84 3.95
C ARG A 107 -47.55 6.23 3.35
N SER A 108 -48.15 6.48 2.19
CA SER A 108 -48.15 7.80 1.54
C SER A 108 -48.68 8.89 2.50
N PRO A 109 -48.09 10.11 2.54
CA PRO A 109 -47.04 10.66 1.68
C PRO A 109 -45.59 10.43 2.17
N ARG A 110 -45.38 9.61 3.22
CA ARG A 110 -44.08 9.48 3.92
C ARG A 110 -43.18 8.36 3.41
N VAL A 111 -43.57 7.68 2.33
CA VAL A 111 -42.85 6.51 1.76
C VAL A 111 -41.37 6.81 1.51
N THR A 112 -41.05 7.96 0.93
CA THR A 112 -39.65 8.33 0.64
C THR A 112 -38.83 8.48 1.93
N LEU A 113 -39.38 9.13 2.95
CA LEU A 113 -38.72 9.29 4.25
C LEU A 113 -38.51 7.94 4.94
N TRP A 114 -39.50 7.07 4.88
CA TRP A 114 -39.42 5.71 5.41
C TRP A 114 -38.30 4.90 4.74
N ASN A 115 -38.25 4.89 3.41
CA ASN A 115 -37.22 4.15 2.67
C ASN A 115 -35.81 4.67 2.97
N VAL A 116 -35.64 5.99 3.07
CA VAL A 116 -34.35 6.59 3.49
C VAL A 116 -33.99 6.13 4.90
N GLY A 117 -34.94 6.12 5.83
CA GLY A 117 -34.75 5.62 7.19
C GLY A 117 -34.34 4.14 7.24
N VAL A 118 -34.98 3.28 6.44
CA VAL A 118 -34.65 1.85 6.35
C VAL A 118 -33.24 1.63 5.81
N ILE A 119 -32.84 2.37 4.76
CA ILE A 119 -31.48 2.28 4.22
C ILE A 119 -30.45 2.72 5.26
N ILE A 120 -30.71 3.84 5.97
CA ILE A 120 -29.85 4.31 7.06
C ILE A 120 -29.73 3.23 8.14
N PHE A 121 -30.85 2.65 8.57
CA PHE A 121 -30.87 1.58 9.57
C PHE A 121 -29.98 0.39 9.18
N ILE A 122 -30.09 -0.10 7.94
CA ILE A 122 -29.24 -1.20 7.42
C ILE A 122 -27.77 -0.79 7.40
N LEU A 123 -27.45 0.41 6.92
CA LEU A 123 -26.07 0.92 6.89
C LEU A 123 -25.49 1.08 8.29
N THR A 124 -26.29 1.49 9.28
CA THR A 124 -25.85 1.64 10.66
C THR A 124 -25.55 0.29 11.30
N ILE A 125 -26.40 -0.74 11.06
CA ILE A 125 -26.11 -2.11 11.49
C ILE A 125 -24.81 -2.62 10.86
N ALA A 126 -24.64 -2.43 9.55
CA ALA A 126 -23.42 -2.84 8.84
C ALA A 126 -22.17 -2.14 9.40
N THR A 127 -22.28 -0.82 9.65
CA THR A 127 -21.18 -0.03 10.24
C THR A 127 -20.79 -0.55 11.62
N ALA A 128 -21.76 -0.83 12.48
CA ALA A 128 -21.52 -1.35 13.82
C ALA A 128 -20.92 -2.76 13.80
N PHE A 129 -21.42 -3.65 12.93
CA PHE A 129 -20.87 -5.00 12.78
C PHE A 129 -19.41 -4.98 12.29
N LEU A 130 -19.12 -4.20 11.24
CA LEU A 130 -17.76 -4.06 10.72
C LEU A 130 -16.82 -3.40 11.74
N GLY A 131 -17.31 -2.46 12.54
CA GLY A 131 -16.59 -1.87 13.66
C GLY A 131 -16.31 -2.89 14.78
N TYR A 132 -17.29 -3.73 15.12
CA TYR A 132 -17.14 -4.81 16.11
C TYR A 132 -16.03 -5.78 15.70
N CYS A 133 -15.96 -6.14 14.42
CA CYS A 133 -14.92 -7.02 13.86
C CYS A 133 -13.49 -6.43 13.97
N CYS A 134 -13.34 -5.12 14.24
CA CYS A 134 -12.02 -4.50 14.39
C CYS A 134 -11.38 -4.77 15.76
N VAL A 135 -12.17 -5.14 16.77
CA VAL A 135 -11.66 -5.42 18.12
C VAL A 135 -11.01 -6.81 18.13
N TYR A 136 -9.74 -6.87 18.51
CA TYR A 136 -9.05 -8.15 18.62
C TYR A 136 -9.47 -8.86 19.91
N GLY A 137 -10.35 -9.86 19.78
CA GLY A 137 -10.85 -10.65 20.89
C GLY A 137 -11.67 -11.85 20.41
N GLN A 138 -11.76 -12.89 21.24
CA GLN A 138 -12.42 -14.14 20.87
C GLN A 138 -13.90 -13.94 20.45
N MET A 139 -14.65 -13.12 21.19
CA MET A 139 -16.06 -12.83 20.86
C MET A 139 -16.23 -12.11 19.52
N SER A 140 -15.30 -11.19 19.19
CA SER A 140 -15.29 -10.49 17.92
C SER A 140 -14.94 -11.45 16.78
N HIS A 141 -13.90 -12.26 16.98
CA HIS A 141 -13.46 -13.26 16.01
C HIS A 141 -14.57 -14.26 15.65
N TRP A 142 -15.22 -14.87 16.65
CA TRP A 142 -16.31 -15.82 16.40
C TRP A 142 -17.56 -15.16 15.85
N GLY A 143 -17.91 -13.96 16.34
CA GLY A 143 -19.04 -13.19 15.81
C GLY A 143 -18.84 -12.83 14.34
N ALA A 144 -17.63 -12.41 13.97
CA ALA A 144 -17.25 -12.17 12.59
C ALA A 144 -17.35 -13.44 11.75
N THR A 145 -16.75 -14.54 12.23
CA THR A 145 -16.77 -15.85 11.56
C THR A 145 -18.18 -16.28 11.20
N VAL A 146 -19.08 -16.30 12.18
CA VAL A 146 -20.45 -16.78 12.00
C VAL A 146 -21.19 -15.92 10.99
N ILE A 147 -21.17 -14.59 11.17
CA ILE A 147 -21.95 -13.67 10.32
C ILE A 147 -21.40 -13.61 8.89
N THR A 148 -20.08 -13.57 8.70
CA THR A 148 -19.52 -13.55 7.35
C THR A 148 -19.72 -14.89 6.65
N ASN A 149 -19.65 -16.01 7.37
CA ASN A 149 -19.87 -17.33 6.76
C ASN A 149 -21.32 -17.55 6.33
N LEU A 150 -22.30 -16.77 6.82
CA LEU A 150 -23.65 -16.79 6.23
C LEU A 150 -23.64 -16.43 4.74
N PHE A 151 -22.71 -15.58 4.29
CA PHE A 151 -22.55 -15.25 2.86
C PHE A 151 -21.98 -16.41 2.04
N SER A 152 -21.27 -17.36 2.66
CA SER A 152 -20.76 -18.56 1.98
C SER A 152 -21.89 -19.46 1.46
N ALA A 153 -23.09 -19.35 2.04
CA ALA A 153 -24.27 -20.10 1.61
C ALA A 153 -24.83 -19.63 0.25
N ILE A 154 -24.38 -18.48 -0.28
CA ILE A 154 -24.77 -18.00 -1.61
C ILE A 154 -24.08 -18.87 -2.68
N PRO A 155 -24.83 -19.58 -3.54
CA PRO A 155 -24.23 -20.44 -4.57
C PRO A 155 -23.31 -19.66 -5.51
N PHE A 156 -22.25 -20.32 -5.99
CA PHE A 156 -21.25 -19.84 -6.96
C PHE A 156 -20.33 -18.71 -6.50
N VAL A 157 -20.84 -17.70 -5.77
CA VAL A 157 -20.08 -16.48 -5.41
C VAL A 157 -19.84 -16.33 -3.91
N GLY A 158 -20.46 -17.16 -3.07
CA GLY A 158 -20.42 -16.99 -1.60
C GLY A 158 -19.01 -16.96 -1.03
N ASN A 159 -18.17 -17.93 -1.41
CA ASN A 159 -16.78 -17.99 -0.94
C ASN A 159 -15.94 -16.79 -1.41
N ASP A 160 -16.16 -16.30 -2.63
CA ASP A 160 -15.50 -15.10 -3.14
C ASP A 160 -15.95 -13.84 -2.40
N ILE A 161 -17.23 -13.77 -2.00
CA ILE A 161 -17.75 -12.67 -1.17
C ILE A 161 -17.11 -12.73 0.22
N VAL A 162 -16.98 -13.91 0.83
CA VAL A 162 -16.36 -14.07 2.15
C VAL A 162 -14.88 -13.69 2.13
N SER A 163 -14.11 -14.18 1.15
CA SER A 163 -12.69 -13.82 1.00
C SER A 163 -12.52 -12.32 0.69
N TRP A 164 -13.41 -11.74 -0.12
CA TRP A 164 -13.45 -10.30 -0.35
C TRP A 164 -13.87 -9.51 0.90
N LEU A 165 -14.75 -10.06 1.75
CA LEU A 165 -15.10 -9.45 3.04
C LEU A 165 -13.87 -9.39 3.92
N TRP A 166 -13.15 -10.51 4.12
CA TRP A 166 -12.00 -10.60 5.01
C TRP A 166 -10.73 -9.90 4.50
N GLY A 167 -10.50 -9.91 3.18
CA GLY A 167 -9.32 -9.28 2.56
C GLY A 167 -8.13 -10.17 2.40
N GLY A 168 -8.26 -11.39 2.88
CA GLY A 168 -7.30 -12.45 2.77
C GLY A 168 -8.05 -13.76 2.83
N PHE A 169 -7.32 -14.84 3.10
CA PHE A 169 -7.90 -16.16 3.12
C PHE A 169 -8.54 -16.48 4.47
N ASN A 170 -8.03 -15.90 5.55
CA ASN A 170 -8.49 -16.16 6.93
C ASN A 170 -8.57 -14.86 7.75
N MET A 171 -9.34 -14.90 8.85
CA MET A 171 -9.47 -13.77 9.79
C MET A 171 -8.21 -13.50 10.63
N GLU A 172 -7.23 -14.40 10.60
CA GLU A 172 -5.96 -14.27 11.30
C GLU A 172 -4.94 -13.41 10.53
N ASP A 173 -5.23 -13.03 9.28
CA ASP A 173 -4.32 -12.21 8.49
C ASP A 173 -4.09 -10.84 9.18
N PRO A 174 -2.85 -10.34 9.27
CA PRO A 174 -2.49 -9.09 9.99
C PRO A 174 -3.25 -7.84 9.53
N TYR A 175 -3.94 -7.92 8.41
CA TYR A 175 -4.59 -6.82 7.72
C TYR A 175 -6.11 -6.89 7.80
N TYR A 176 -6.67 -7.99 8.32
CA TYR A 176 -8.11 -8.20 8.49
C TYR A 176 -8.77 -6.99 9.18
N SER A 177 -8.24 -6.57 10.33
CA SER A 177 -8.78 -5.43 11.09
C SER A 177 -8.74 -4.12 10.31
N ASN A 178 -7.67 -3.88 9.54
CA ASN A 178 -7.57 -2.68 8.69
C ASN A 178 -8.60 -2.71 7.56
N MET A 179 -8.91 -3.90 7.02
CA MET A 179 -9.88 -4.01 5.95
C MET A 179 -11.31 -3.89 6.47
N MET A 180 -11.61 -4.49 7.62
CA MET A 180 -12.88 -4.27 8.34
C MET A 180 -13.09 -2.78 8.64
N LEU A 181 -12.07 -2.09 9.13
CA LEU A 181 -12.12 -0.65 9.41
C LEU A 181 -12.38 0.18 8.15
N ASN A 182 -11.70 -0.13 7.04
CA ASN A 182 -11.96 0.58 5.77
C ASN A 182 -13.40 0.40 5.28
N LYS A 183 -13.97 -0.80 5.47
CA LYS A 183 -15.38 -1.07 5.11
C LYS A 183 -16.35 -0.38 6.07
N SER A 184 -16.08 -0.34 7.38
CA SER A 184 -16.92 0.40 8.33
C SER A 184 -16.93 1.90 8.03
N VAL A 185 -15.76 2.47 7.72
CA VAL A 185 -15.62 3.86 7.28
C VAL A 185 -16.32 4.11 5.94
N LEU A 186 -16.32 3.14 5.01
CA LEU A 186 -17.09 3.25 3.77
C LEU A 186 -18.60 3.36 4.06
N CYS A 187 -19.16 2.50 4.92
CA CYS A 187 -20.56 2.56 5.32
C CYS A 187 -20.91 3.91 5.96
N TRP A 188 -20.04 4.44 6.83
CA TRP A 188 -20.20 5.75 7.45
C TRP A 188 -20.17 6.91 6.43
N ASN A 189 -19.29 6.85 5.44
CA ASN A 189 -19.23 7.86 4.39
C ASN A 189 -20.48 7.83 3.49
N ILE A 190 -21.02 6.64 3.19
CA ILE A 190 -22.29 6.50 2.46
C ILE A 190 -23.42 7.14 3.27
N PHE A 191 -23.46 6.92 4.59
CA PHE A 191 -24.41 7.56 5.49
C PHE A 191 -24.30 9.10 5.45
N ILE A 192 -23.10 9.66 5.59
CA ILE A 192 -22.87 11.12 5.50
C ILE A 192 -23.32 11.65 4.13
N TRP A 193 -23.04 10.93 3.05
CA TRP A 193 -23.44 11.34 1.71
C TRP A 193 -24.96 11.36 1.56
N MET A 194 -25.67 10.35 2.06
CA MET A 194 -27.13 10.31 2.06
C MET A 194 -27.73 11.47 2.85
N MET A 195 -27.16 11.78 4.02
CA MET A 195 -27.58 12.94 4.82
C MET A 195 -27.37 14.25 4.07
N ASN A 196 -26.20 14.44 3.45
CA ASN A 196 -25.93 15.62 2.62
C ASN A 196 -26.88 15.72 1.42
N TYR A 197 -27.14 14.61 0.74
CA TYR A 197 -28.09 14.56 -0.38
C TYR A 197 -29.49 14.98 0.07
N TYR A 198 -29.96 14.46 1.21
CA TYR A 198 -31.27 14.78 1.77
C TYR A 198 -31.35 16.25 2.23
N ILE A 199 -30.32 16.78 2.89
CA ILE A 199 -30.23 18.19 3.28
C ILE A 199 -30.26 19.09 2.03
N ILE A 200 -29.54 18.73 0.96
CA ILE A 200 -29.57 19.48 -0.30
C ILE A 200 -30.98 19.46 -0.91
N GLN A 201 -31.67 18.32 -0.90
CA GLN A 201 -33.07 18.22 -1.38
C GLN A 201 -34.01 19.11 -0.56
N LEU A 202 -33.87 19.11 0.77
CA LEU A 202 -34.64 20.00 1.67
C LEU A 202 -34.35 21.48 1.40
N ILE A 203 -33.09 21.85 1.19
CA ILE A 203 -32.69 23.22 0.85
C ILE A 203 -33.26 23.61 -0.52
N ILE A 204 -33.25 22.72 -1.51
CA ILE A 204 -33.85 22.97 -2.83
C ILE A 204 -35.35 23.18 -2.68
N TYR A 205 -36.04 22.32 -1.93
CA TYR A 205 -37.47 22.42 -1.71
C TYR A 205 -37.86 23.74 -1.01
N ASN A 206 -37.13 24.11 0.06
CA ASN A 206 -37.37 25.36 0.78
C ASN A 206 -36.98 26.61 -0.03
N ASN A 207 -35.90 26.56 -0.83
CA ASN A 207 -35.45 27.69 -1.65
C ASN A 207 -36.15 27.80 -2.99
N MET A 208 -36.84 26.76 -3.49
CA MET A 208 -37.69 26.87 -4.69
C MET A 208 -38.86 27.85 -4.53
N ILE A 209 -39.14 28.27 -3.28
CA ILE A 209 -40.12 29.31 -2.96
C ILE A 209 -39.51 30.73 -3.09
N TRP A 210 -38.18 30.88 -3.17
CA TRP A 210 -37.51 32.18 -3.27
C TRP A 210 -36.32 32.16 -4.24
N ASN A 211 -36.56 32.72 -5.45
CA ASN A 211 -35.56 33.23 -6.41
C ASN A 211 -34.92 32.21 -7.39
N LYS A 212 -35.36 32.27 -8.66
CA LYS A 212 -35.13 31.24 -9.69
C LYS A 212 -33.74 31.22 -10.36
N ASN A 213 -32.93 32.29 -10.35
CA ASN A 213 -31.98 32.45 -11.46
C ASN A 213 -30.46 32.33 -11.18
N ASN A 214 -29.96 32.36 -9.93
CA ASN A 214 -28.50 32.22 -9.67
C ASN A 214 -28.10 31.16 -8.64
N MET A 215 -28.95 30.85 -7.66
CA MET A 215 -28.64 29.83 -6.64
C MET A 215 -28.59 28.41 -7.22
N VAL A 216 -29.49 28.09 -8.16
CA VAL A 216 -29.62 26.75 -8.75
C VAL A 216 -28.33 26.27 -9.42
N LYS A 217 -27.59 27.14 -10.12
CA LYS A 217 -26.31 26.78 -10.77
C LYS A 217 -25.22 26.43 -9.75
N MET A 218 -25.12 27.17 -8.66
CA MET A 218 -24.12 26.93 -7.61
C MET A 218 -24.39 25.61 -6.87
N PHE A 219 -25.67 25.27 -6.64
CA PHE A 219 -26.08 24.00 -6.03
C PHE A 219 -25.89 22.79 -6.96
N ILE A 220 -26.09 22.94 -8.28
CA ILE A 220 -25.79 21.88 -9.26
C ILE A 220 -24.28 21.58 -9.31
N MET A 221 -23.41 22.59 -9.24
CA MET A 221 -21.96 22.38 -9.15
C MET A 221 -21.56 21.62 -7.88
N ARG A 222 -22.15 21.98 -6.72
CA ARG A 222 -21.89 21.27 -5.45
C ARG A 222 -22.38 19.82 -5.48
N ARG A 223 -23.54 19.54 -6.10
CA ARG A 223 -24.01 18.16 -6.36
C ARG A 223 -22.98 17.35 -7.15
N LYS A 224 -22.44 17.92 -8.24
CA LYS A 224 -21.41 17.26 -9.04
C LYS A 224 -20.15 17.00 -8.22
N LEU A 225 -19.69 17.98 -7.44
CA LEU A 225 -18.47 17.85 -6.63
C LEU A 225 -18.60 16.76 -5.54
N ALA A 226 -19.74 16.69 -4.85
CA ALA A 226 -19.97 15.67 -3.83
C ALA A 226 -20.01 14.25 -4.42
N VAL A 227 -20.66 14.07 -5.58
CA VAL A 227 -20.71 12.78 -6.30
C VAL A 227 -19.32 12.40 -6.83
N ILE A 228 -18.56 13.35 -7.38
CA ILE A 228 -17.19 13.12 -7.84
C ILE A 228 -16.29 12.72 -6.66
N ASN A 229 -16.36 13.42 -5.53
CA ASN A 229 -15.55 13.09 -4.35
C ASN A 229 -15.89 11.70 -3.81
N MET A 230 -17.18 11.34 -3.74
CA MET A 230 -17.61 10.00 -3.34
C MET A 230 -17.14 8.93 -4.34
N TYR A 231 -17.30 9.18 -5.64
CA TYR A 231 -16.82 8.24 -6.67
C TYR A 231 -15.31 8.05 -6.59
N MET A 232 -14.54 9.14 -6.42
CA MET A 232 -13.09 9.09 -6.24
C MET A 232 -12.71 8.32 -4.96
N TYR A 233 -13.43 8.53 -3.86
CA TYR A 233 -13.19 7.84 -2.60
C TYR A 233 -13.55 6.35 -2.67
N MET A 234 -14.70 6.01 -3.26
CA MET A 234 -15.10 4.62 -3.53
C MET A 234 -14.09 3.93 -4.45
N LYS A 235 -13.65 4.61 -5.51
CA LYS A 235 -12.62 4.09 -6.43
C LYS A 235 -11.31 3.84 -5.69
N LEU A 236 -10.89 4.74 -4.80
CA LEU A 236 -9.69 4.57 -3.97
C LEU A 236 -9.83 3.39 -3.00
N ILE A 237 -10.97 3.22 -2.34
CA ILE A 237 -11.21 2.08 -1.43
C ILE A 237 -11.23 0.79 -2.23
N ILE A 238 -12.00 0.71 -3.32
CA ILE A 238 -12.10 -0.47 -4.18
C ILE A 238 -10.72 -0.84 -4.73
N GLN A 239 -9.97 0.14 -5.23
CA GLN A 239 -8.61 -0.08 -5.75
C GLN A 239 -7.64 -0.53 -4.65
N ARG A 240 -7.76 0.00 -3.42
CA ARG A 240 -6.97 -0.48 -2.27
C ARG A 240 -7.34 -1.91 -1.90
N THR A 241 -8.63 -2.24 -1.75
CA THR A 241 -9.07 -3.61 -1.44
C THR A 241 -8.69 -4.60 -2.53
N TYR A 242 -8.81 -4.21 -3.81
CA TYR A 242 -8.47 -5.07 -4.93
C TYR A 242 -6.95 -5.25 -5.05
N SER A 243 -6.17 -4.17 -4.97
CA SER A 243 -4.70 -4.24 -4.96
C SER A 243 -4.20 -5.10 -3.78
N TYR A 244 -4.86 -5.00 -2.63
CA TYR A 244 -4.53 -5.77 -1.45
C TYR A 244 -4.88 -7.26 -1.60
N TYR A 245 -6.09 -7.58 -2.07
CA TYR A 245 -6.50 -8.95 -2.38
C TYR A 245 -5.59 -9.60 -3.44
N MET A 246 -5.27 -8.87 -4.50
CA MET A 246 -4.33 -9.31 -5.53
C MET A 246 -2.91 -9.48 -4.96
N ASN A 247 -2.44 -8.57 -4.12
CA ASN A 247 -1.12 -8.73 -3.50
C ASN A 247 -1.07 -9.96 -2.58
N ASN A 248 -2.11 -10.23 -1.77
CA ASN A 248 -2.12 -11.40 -0.91
C ASN A 248 -2.16 -12.72 -1.68
N THR A 249 -2.96 -12.80 -2.74
CA THR A 249 -3.03 -13.98 -3.62
C THR A 249 -1.75 -14.19 -4.43
N ILE A 250 -1.02 -13.12 -4.75
CA ILE A 250 0.28 -13.20 -5.44
C ILE A 250 1.41 -13.58 -4.47
N ILE A 251 1.37 -13.09 -3.24
CA ILE A 251 2.45 -13.24 -2.27
C ILE A 251 2.37 -14.60 -1.57
N TYR A 252 1.20 -15.13 -1.24
CA TYR A 252 1.08 -16.41 -0.51
C TYR A 252 0.30 -17.45 -1.30
N ASP A 253 0.83 -18.68 -1.35
CA ASP A 253 0.09 -19.85 -1.84
C ASP A 253 -0.97 -20.30 -0.81
N LYS A 254 -1.87 -21.20 -1.18
CA LYS A 254 -2.92 -21.80 -0.32
C LYS A 254 -2.39 -22.35 1.01
N ASN A 255 -1.12 -22.73 1.05
CA ASN A 255 -0.43 -23.22 2.25
C ASN A 255 0.27 -22.11 3.09
N HIS A 256 -0.04 -20.84 2.84
CA HIS A 256 0.57 -19.66 3.50
C HIS A 256 2.09 -19.56 3.38
N LYS A 257 2.71 -20.30 2.44
CA LYS A 257 4.11 -20.10 2.05
C LYS A 257 4.17 -19.05 0.96
N LEU A 258 5.26 -18.26 0.96
CA LEU A 258 5.47 -17.27 -0.08
C LEU A 258 5.46 -17.96 -1.46
N ASN A 259 4.61 -17.52 -2.37
CA ASN A 259 4.63 -17.96 -3.75
C ASN A 259 5.83 -17.32 -4.46
N THR A 260 6.91 -18.08 -4.61
CA THR A 260 8.16 -17.61 -5.20
C THR A 260 8.22 -17.73 -6.72
N ASP A 261 7.16 -18.14 -7.41
CA ASP A 261 7.23 -18.41 -8.86
C ASP A 261 7.27 -17.15 -9.73
N ASN A 262 7.02 -15.98 -9.14
CA ASN A 262 7.05 -14.72 -9.87
C ASN A 262 8.50 -14.31 -10.23
N PRO A 263 8.85 -14.18 -11.53
CA PRO A 263 10.19 -13.82 -11.98
C PRO A 263 10.66 -12.43 -11.51
N ILE A 264 9.76 -11.57 -11.01
CA ILE A 264 10.13 -10.29 -10.40
C ILE A 264 11.02 -10.48 -9.17
N TYR A 265 10.94 -11.62 -8.48
CA TYR A 265 11.81 -11.92 -7.35
C TYR A 265 13.25 -12.19 -7.80
N ALA A 266 13.47 -12.74 -9.00
CA ALA A 266 14.80 -12.81 -9.60
C ALA A 266 15.36 -11.41 -9.91
N TYR A 267 14.53 -10.47 -10.39
CA TYR A 267 14.92 -9.07 -10.55
C TYR A 267 15.33 -8.43 -9.21
N ILE A 268 14.59 -8.72 -8.14
CA ILE A 268 14.96 -8.25 -6.79
C ILE A 268 16.32 -8.82 -6.40
N GLY A 269 16.56 -10.11 -6.63
CA GLY A 269 17.86 -10.74 -6.42
C GLY A 269 18.99 -10.00 -7.13
N GLY A 270 18.83 -9.70 -8.43
CA GLY A 270 19.82 -8.95 -9.21
C GLY A 270 20.04 -7.51 -8.74
N LEU A 271 18.98 -6.81 -8.34
CA LEU A 271 19.06 -5.44 -7.81
C LEU A 271 19.83 -5.39 -6.48
N PHE A 272 19.52 -6.29 -5.54
CA PHE A 272 20.25 -6.38 -4.27
C PHE A 272 21.68 -6.88 -4.45
N GLU A 273 21.93 -7.69 -5.47
CA GLU A 273 23.27 -8.17 -5.77
C GLU A 273 24.18 -7.08 -6.35
N GLY A 274 23.64 -6.08 -7.05
CA GLY A 274 24.37 -4.85 -7.42
C GLY A 274 24.61 -3.96 -6.20
N ASP A 275 23.60 -3.15 -5.85
CA ASP A 275 23.69 -2.06 -4.86
C ASP A 275 23.37 -2.47 -3.41
N GLY A 276 22.85 -3.68 -3.20
CA GLY A 276 22.41 -4.16 -1.90
C GLY A 276 23.49 -4.94 -1.13
N TRP A 277 23.11 -5.28 0.11
CA TRP A 277 23.87 -6.14 1.00
C TRP A 277 22.94 -7.01 1.85
N ILE A 278 23.45 -8.17 2.27
CA ILE A 278 22.83 -9.05 3.24
C ILE A 278 23.89 -9.39 4.29
N THR A 279 23.72 -8.91 5.52
CA THR A 279 24.80 -8.96 6.52
C THR A 279 24.30 -9.22 7.94
N ILE A 280 25.21 -9.78 8.75
CA ILE A 280 25.09 -9.88 10.19
C ILE A 280 26.07 -8.87 10.79
N SER A 281 25.59 -7.97 11.64
CA SER A 281 26.41 -6.93 12.27
C SER A 281 26.34 -7.01 13.80
N LYS A 282 27.45 -6.70 14.48
CA LYS A 282 27.49 -6.63 15.94
C LYS A 282 26.68 -5.42 16.44
N LYS A 283 25.78 -5.65 17.38
CA LYS A 283 25.01 -4.62 18.11
C LYS A 283 25.13 -4.86 19.61
N GLY A 284 26.22 -4.38 20.20
CA GLY A 284 26.57 -4.67 21.59
C GLY A 284 26.90 -6.16 21.77
N LYS A 285 26.18 -6.84 22.66
CA LYS A 285 26.26 -8.30 22.85
C LYS A 285 25.48 -9.10 21.79
N TYR A 286 24.54 -8.46 21.09
CA TYR A 286 23.61 -9.09 20.16
C TYR A 286 24.03 -8.92 18.70
N LEU A 287 23.32 -9.64 17.83
CA LEU A 287 23.44 -9.57 16.38
C LEU A 287 22.29 -8.82 15.73
N LEU A 288 22.60 -8.01 14.73
CA LEU A 288 21.65 -7.38 13.82
C LEU A 288 21.71 -8.10 12.47
N TYR A 289 20.61 -8.75 12.08
CA TYR A 289 20.41 -9.30 10.75
C TYR A 289 19.76 -8.24 9.88
N GLU A 290 20.38 -7.89 8.75
CA GLU A 290 19.87 -6.86 7.86
C GLU A 290 20.06 -7.24 6.38
N LEU A 291 18.96 -7.32 5.64
CA LEU A 291 18.96 -7.13 4.19
C LEU A 291 18.74 -5.64 3.95
N GLY A 292 19.60 -4.99 3.16
CA GLY A 292 19.51 -3.57 2.91
C GLY A 292 19.98 -3.18 1.51
N ILE A 293 19.47 -2.04 1.04
CA ILE A 293 19.93 -1.37 -0.17
C ILE A 293 19.87 0.14 0.08
N GLU A 294 20.90 0.87 -0.33
CA GLU A 294 21.02 2.32 -0.18
C GLU A 294 21.30 2.93 -1.55
N MET A 295 20.39 3.81 -2.00
CA MET A 295 20.43 4.42 -3.32
C MET A 295 20.34 5.94 -3.21
N HIS A 296 20.62 6.64 -4.31
CA HIS A 296 20.44 8.08 -4.40
C HIS A 296 18.95 8.44 -4.30
N ILE A 297 18.61 9.63 -3.79
CA ILE A 297 17.22 10.09 -3.60
C ILE A 297 16.33 10.01 -4.86
N ARG A 298 16.93 10.00 -6.06
CA ARG A 298 16.25 9.86 -7.35
C ARG A 298 15.52 8.51 -7.49
N ASP A 299 15.95 7.50 -6.75
CA ASP A 299 15.41 6.14 -6.73
C ASP A 299 14.52 5.86 -5.52
N ILE A 300 14.09 6.89 -4.77
CA ILE A 300 13.17 6.69 -3.64
C ILE A 300 11.89 5.96 -4.04
N GLN A 301 11.37 6.23 -5.24
CA GLN A 301 10.20 5.53 -5.78
C GLN A 301 10.47 4.05 -6.06
N LEU A 302 11.68 3.69 -6.48
CA LEU A 302 12.09 2.31 -6.65
C LEU A 302 12.03 1.58 -5.30
N LEU A 303 12.57 2.17 -4.24
CA LEU A 303 12.54 1.57 -2.90
C LEU A 303 11.12 1.35 -2.36
N TYR A 304 10.20 2.28 -2.62
CA TYR A 304 8.77 2.08 -2.28
C TYR A 304 8.13 0.97 -3.10
N LYS A 305 8.49 0.82 -4.39
CA LYS A 305 8.04 -0.32 -5.21
C LYS A 305 8.56 -1.64 -4.65
N ILE A 306 9.84 -1.72 -4.29
CA ILE A 306 10.43 -2.92 -3.67
C ILE A 306 9.73 -3.27 -2.36
N LYS A 307 9.48 -2.28 -1.49
CA LYS A 307 8.71 -2.48 -0.26
C LYS A 307 7.31 -3.04 -0.54
N ASN A 308 6.62 -2.51 -1.55
CA ASN A 308 5.28 -2.97 -1.90
C ASN A 308 5.28 -4.38 -2.51
N ILE A 309 6.27 -4.72 -3.35
CA ILE A 309 6.40 -6.06 -3.95
C ILE A 309 6.74 -7.11 -2.88
N LEU A 310 7.63 -6.80 -1.94
CA LEU A 310 7.99 -7.71 -0.86
C LEU A 310 6.95 -7.75 0.28
N GLY A 311 6.08 -6.74 0.39
CA GLY A 311 5.12 -6.60 1.50
C GLY A 311 5.76 -6.27 2.86
N ILE A 312 7.09 -6.15 2.93
CA ILE A 312 7.87 -6.00 4.17
C ILE A 312 8.95 -4.91 4.05
N GLY A 313 9.55 -4.56 5.18
CA GLY A 313 10.69 -3.65 5.27
C GLY A 313 10.31 -2.18 5.48
N LYS A 314 11.33 -1.36 5.68
CA LYS A 314 11.20 0.08 5.97
C LYS A 314 12.02 0.89 4.98
N VAL A 315 11.44 1.97 4.46
CA VAL A 315 12.12 2.97 3.64
C VAL A 315 12.44 4.17 4.53
N THR A 316 13.69 4.64 4.50
CA THR A 316 14.19 5.75 5.31
C THR A 316 15.02 6.70 4.43
N ILE A 317 15.07 7.97 4.79
CA ILE A 317 15.96 8.96 4.15
C ILE A 317 17.11 9.24 5.12
N LYS A 318 18.34 9.16 4.62
CA LYS A 318 19.57 9.46 5.36
C LYS A 318 20.14 10.77 4.82
N LYS A 319 20.38 11.72 5.73
CA LYS A 319 21.10 12.97 5.45
C LYS A 319 22.55 12.82 5.90
N LEU A 320 23.47 12.76 4.96
CA LEU A 320 24.90 12.63 5.22
C LEU A 320 25.53 14.02 5.21
N LYS A 321 26.17 14.41 6.32
CA LYS A 321 26.96 15.64 6.37
C LYS A 321 28.31 15.39 5.72
N MET A 322 28.57 16.08 4.62
CA MET A 322 29.84 16.02 3.89
C MET A 322 30.88 16.91 4.57
N LYS A 323 32.17 16.68 4.30
CA LYS A 323 33.28 17.44 4.91
C LYS A 323 33.26 18.94 4.54
N ASP A 324 32.66 19.29 3.40
CA ASP A 324 32.50 20.66 2.91
C ASP A 324 31.27 21.40 3.51
N GLY A 325 30.55 20.77 4.44
CA GLY A 325 29.34 21.32 5.06
C GLY A 325 28.05 21.08 4.27
N THR A 326 28.12 20.55 3.05
CA THR A 326 26.93 20.20 2.26
C THR A 326 26.24 18.95 2.82
N ILE A 327 24.93 18.83 2.59
CA ILE A 327 24.15 17.65 2.99
C ILE A 327 23.84 16.84 1.74
N LYS A 328 24.35 15.60 1.70
CA LYS A 328 24.01 14.62 0.67
C LYS A 328 22.85 13.75 1.14
N GLU A 329 21.77 13.69 0.38
CA GLU A 329 20.61 12.88 0.69
C GLU A 329 20.65 11.52 -0.02
N MET A 330 20.48 10.45 0.75
CA MET A 330 20.38 9.07 0.29
C MET A 330 19.07 8.48 0.80
N CYS A 331 18.51 7.50 0.08
CA CYS A 331 17.36 6.73 0.54
C CYS A 331 17.80 5.27 0.78
N LYS A 332 17.25 4.65 1.83
CA LYS A 332 17.60 3.30 2.25
C LYS A 332 16.35 2.47 2.48
N PHE A 333 16.33 1.26 1.92
CA PHE A 333 15.36 0.22 2.25
C PHE A 333 16.05 -0.86 3.08
N ASN A 334 15.41 -1.35 4.14
CA ASN A 334 15.92 -2.49 4.88
C ASN A 334 14.85 -3.41 5.47
N VAL A 335 15.23 -4.66 5.70
CA VAL A 335 14.47 -5.67 6.42
C VAL A 335 15.33 -6.18 7.58
N ARG A 336 14.82 -6.03 8.80
CA ARG A 336 15.52 -6.42 10.05
C ARG A 336 14.70 -7.38 10.93
N ASN A 337 13.39 -7.51 10.69
CA ASN A 337 12.55 -8.42 11.44
C ASN A 337 12.94 -9.87 11.06
N LYS A 338 13.36 -10.68 12.04
CA LYS A 338 13.82 -12.05 11.82
C LYS A 338 12.76 -12.94 11.17
N ASN A 339 11.49 -12.78 11.54
CA ASN A 339 10.39 -13.56 10.94
C ASN A 339 10.18 -13.17 9.47
N HIS A 340 10.23 -11.88 9.15
CA HIS A 340 10.14 -11.42 7.75
C HIS A 340 11.33 -11.92 6.92
N LEU A 341 12.54 -11.92 7.50
CA LEU A 341 13.72 -12.48 6.85
C LEU A 341 13.54 -13.99 6.58
N LYS A 342 13.11 -14.77 7.58
CA LYS A 342 12.89 -16.23 7.46
C LYS A 342 11.75 -16.58 6.49
N ASN A 343 10.63 -15.88 6.55
CA ASN A 343 9.40 -16.28 5.83
C ASN A 343 9.30 -15.72 4.42
N ILE A 344 9.99 -14.61 4.11
CA ILE A 344 9.90 -13.93 2.82
C ILE A 344 11.25 -13.92 2.10
N ILE A 345 12.30 -13.41 2.76
CA ILE A 345 13.59 -13.21 2.11
C ILE A 345 14.30 -14.54 1.83
N ILE A 346 14.37 -15.46 2.81
CA ILE A 346 15.03 -16.76 2.61
C ILE A 346 14.40 -17.53 1.42
N PRO A 347 13.07 -17.73 1.32
CA PRO A 347 12.46 -18.40 0.19
C PRO A 347 12.77 -17.76 -1.17
N ILE A 348 12.81 -16.42 -1.26
CA ILE A 348 13.13 -15.71 -2.51
C ILE A 348 14.55 -16.04 -2.98
N PHE A 349 15.54 -15.91 -2.10
CA PHE A 349 16.95 -16.13 -2.45
C PHE A 349 17.30 -17.63 -2.57
N ASP A 350 16.51 -18.53 -1.97
CA ASP A 350 16.61 -19.97 -2.20
C ASP A 350 16.10 -20.35 -3.60
N LYS A 351 14.98 -19.76 -4.03
CA LYS A 351 14.42 -19.97 -5.38
C LYS A 351 15.28 -19.34 -6.47
N TYR A 352 15.79 -18.13 -6.22
CA TYR A 352 16.62 -17.37 -7.16
C TYR A 352 17.96 -16.99 -6.51
N PRO A 353 18.92 -17.93 -6.43
CA PRO A 353 20.24 -17.67 -5.87
C PRO A 353 20.99 -16.54 -6.58
N MET A 354 21.71 -15.75 -5.79
CA MET A 354 22.71 -14.77 -6.29
C MET A 354 23.78 -15.47 -7.14
N LEU A 355 24.31 -14.75 -8.14
CA LEU A 355 25.18 -15.32 -9.18
C LEU A 355 26.67 -15.09 -8.92
N THR A 356 27.02 -14.04 -8.19
CA THR A 356 28.36 -13.64 -7.77
C THR A 356 28.74 -14.28 -6.43
N ASN A 357 29.97 -13.99 -5.96
CA ASN A 357 30.43 -14.39 -4.63
C ASN A 357 29.63 -13.77 -3.47
N LYS A 358 28.77 -12.76 -3.71
CA LYS A 358 27.79 -12.31 -2.70
C LYS A 358 26.83 -13.44 -2.29
N HIS A 359 26.71 -14.51 -3.07
CA HIS A 359 25.95 -15.69 -2.66
C HIS A 359 26.48 -16.33 -1.36
N TYR A 360 27.80 -16.32 -1.12
CA TYR A 360 28.36 -16.81 0.14
C TYR A 360 27.88 -15.99 1.35
N ASP A 361 27.69 -14.67 1.19
CA ASP A 361 27.17 -13.83 2.27
C ASP A 361 25.74 -14.23 2.63
N TYR A 362 24.93 -14.58 1.62
CA TYR A 362 23.59 -15.13 1.83
C TYR A 362 23.61 -16.48 2.53
N LEU A 363 24.47 -17.41 2.11
CA LEU A 363 24.56 -18.73 2.75
C LEU A 363 24.94 -18.61 4.22
N TYR A 364 25.94 -17.77 4.52
CA TYR A 364 26.35 -17.48 5.90
C TYR A 364 25.24 -16.79 6.70
N PHE A 365 24.55 -15.81 6.09
CA PHE A 365 23.42 -15.14 6.72
C PHE A 365 22.26 -16.09 7.04
N LYS A 366 21.89 -16.94 6.07
CA LYS A 366 20.82 -17.93 6.17
C LYS A 366 21.11 -18.93 7.28
N ASP A 367 22.29 -19.54 7.28
CA ASP A 367 22.67 -20.57 8.25
C ASP A 367 22.56 -20.05 9.69
N ASN A 368 23.16 -18.89 9.98
CA ASN A 368 23.12 -18.28 11.31
C ASN A 368 21.70 -17.82 11.70
N LEU A 369 20.91 -17.33 10.75
CA LEU A 369 19.52 -16.91 11.02
C LEU A 369 18.62 -18.10 11.34
N LEU A 370 18.77 -19.21 10.61
CA LEU A 370 17.98 -20.43 10.81
C LEU A 370 18.38 -21.18 12.10
N LYS A 371 19.67 -21.15 12.47
CA LYS A 371 20.17 -21.63 13.76
C LYS A 371 19.83 -20.72 14.95
N ASP A 372 19.13 -19.61 14.70
CA ASP A 372 18.73 -18.63 15.70
C ASP A 372 19.89 -18.05 16.55
N ILE A 373 21.07 -17.89 15.95
CA ILE A 373 22.23 -17.26 16.60
C ILE A 373 21.88 -15.81 16.95
N LYS A 374 21.96 -15.49 18.25
CA LYS A 374 21.59 -14.17 18.81
C LYS A 374 22.78 -13.38 19.34
N TYR A 375 23.80 -14.05 19.87
CA TYR A 375 24.95 -13.39 20.49
C TYR A 375 26.14 -13.35 19.55
N TYR A 376 26.94 -12.29 19.66
CA TYR A 376 28.13 -12.12 18.82
C TYR A 376 29.22 -13.15 19.10
N ASN A 377 29.34 -13.63 20.34
CA ASN A 377 30.34 -14.62 20.72
C ASN A 377 30.08 -16.00 20.10
N ASP A 378 28.83 -16.28 19.74
CA ASP A 378 28.42 -17.55 19.12
C ASP A 378 28.58 -17.51 17.58
N LEU A 379 28.90 -16.35 17.02
CA LEU A 379 28.98 -16.14 15.58
C LEU A 379 30.35 -16.60 15.05
N SER A 380 30.36 -17.58 14.14
CA SER A 380 31.60 -18.06 13.53
C SER A 380 32.25 -17.00 12.64
N TYR A 381 33.58 -16.98 12.58
CA TYR A 381 34.31 -16.07 11.69
C TYR A 381 33.88 -16.26 10.22
N TYR A 382 33.77 -15.17 9.48
CA TYR A 382 33.38 -15.16 8.07
C TYR A 382 34.18 -14.15 7.27
N LEU A 383 34.72 -14.62 6.15
CA LEU A 383 35.30 -13.81 5.10
C LEU A 383 34.79 -14.35 3.76
N ARG A 384 34.26 -13.46 2.91
CA ARG A 384 33.73 -13.87 1.60
C ARG A 384 34.82 -14.55 0.77
N PRO A 385 34.60 -15.79 0.29
CA PRO A 385 35.56 -16.48 -0.57
C PRO A 385 35.89 -15.69 -1.85
N ILE A 386 37.16 -15.75 -2.26
CA ILE A 386 37.64 -15.11 -3.50
C ILE A 386 37.27 -15.97 -4.72
N LYS A 387 37.22 -17.30 -4.56
CA LYS A 387 36.87 -18.24 -5.64
C LYS A 387 35.43 -17.99 -6.12
N PRO A 388 35.19 -17.86 -7.43
CA PRO A 388 33.84 -17.70 -7.99
C PRO A 388 32.93 -18.86 -7.58
N PHE A 389 31.70 -18.56 -7.14
CA PHE A 389 30.72 -19.59 -6.78
C PHE A 389 30.20 -20.34 -8.01
N ASN A 390 29.90 -19.62 -9.10
CA ASN A 390 29.40 -20.18 -10.37
C ASN A 390 30.44 -19.99 -11.48
N THR A 391 30.49 -20.91 -12.43
CA THR A 391 31.16 -20.69 -13.72
C THR A 391 30.27 -19.88 -14.67
N THR A 392 30.84 -19.36 -15.75
CA THR A 392 30.06 -18.66 -16.80
C THR A 392 28.97 -19.55 -17.39
N GLU A 393 29.23 -20.85 -17.56
CA GLU A 393 28.26 -21.81 -18.10
C GLU A 393 27.12 -22.08 -17.11
N ASP A 394 27.42 -22.20 -15.82
CA ASP A 394 26.42 -22.34 -14.76
C ASP A 394 25.47 -21.13 -14.73
N ILE A 395 25.99 -19.94 -14.99
CA ILE A 395 25.19 -18.70 -15.04
C ILE A 395 24.26 -18.71 -16.26
N LEU A 396 24.77 -19.07 -17.44
CA LEU A 396 24.00 -19.09 -18.68
C LEU A 396 22.87 -20.12 -18.66
N ASN A 397 23.07 -21.23 -17.96
CA ASN A 397 22.07 -22.31 -17.84
C ASN A 397 20.94 -22.01 -16.84
N LYS A 398 21.03 -20.92 -16.06
CA LYS A 398 19.95 -20.52 -15.12
C LYS A 398 18.79 -19.87 -15.87
N ASN A 399 17.62 -20.51 -15.83
CA ASN A 399 16.39 -20.02 -16.49
C ASN A 399 15.95 -18.60 -16.06
N TYR A 400 16.29 -18.17 -14.84
CA TYR A 400 15.96 -16.85 -14.29
C TYR A 400 17.01 -15.77 -14.61
N PHE A 401 18.12 -16.12 -15.27
CA PHE A 401 19.23 -15.21 -15.56
C PHE A 401 18.77 -13.94 -16.28
N SER A 402 17.86 -14.07 -17.25
CA SER A 402 17.30 -12.94 -17.99
C SER A 402 16.55 -11.94 -17.10
N SER A 403 15.85 -12.42 -16.06
CA SER A 403 15.08 -11.60 -15.14
C SER A 403 15.98 -10.97 -14.08
N TRP A 404 16.93 -11.75 -13.57
CA TRP A 404 18.00 -11.27 -12.69
C TRP A 404 18.81 -10.15 -13.35
N LEU A 405 19.13 -10.30 -14.65
CA LEU A 405 19.96 -9.35 -15.39
C LEU A 405 19.30 -7.97 -15.51
N ILE A 406 17.96 -7.89 -15.61
CA ILE A 406 17.27 -6.58 -15.61
C ILE A 406 17.40 -5.89 -14.24
N GLY A 407 17.33 -6.66 -13.14
CA GLY A 407 17.57 -6.13 -11.79
C GLY A 407 19.00 -5.67 -11.60
N PHE A 408 19.95 -6.46 -12.07
CA PHE A 408 21.37 -6.13 -12.07
C PHE A 408 21.67 -4.87 -12.90
N PHE A 409 21.01 -4.72 -14.07
CA PHE A 409 21.13 -3.50 -14.88
C PHE A 409 20.51 -2.27 -14.22
N GLU A 410 19.47 -2.42 -13.41
CA GLU A 410 18.90 -1.30 -12.66
C GLU A 410 19.96 -0.67 -11.73
N ALA A 411 20.79 -1.49 -11.09
CA ALA A 411 21.90 -1.07 -10.25
C ALA A 411 23.15 -0.65 -11.05
N GLU A 412 23.76 -1.58 -11.80
CA GLU A 412 25.16 -1.48 -12.26
C GLU A 412 25.34 -1.05 -13.72
N SER A 413 24.27 -0.94 -14.50
CA SER A 413 24.38 -0.55 -15.90
C SER A 413 24.40 0.96 -16.10
N CYS A 414 24.94 1.44 -17.22
CA CYS A 414 24.88 2.85 -17.60
C CYS A 414 24.58 3.00 -19.09
N PHE A 415 23.56 3.81 -19.41
CA PHE A 415 23.23 4.21 -20.77
C PHE A 415 23.67 5.66 -20.97
N SER A 416 24.55 5.89 -21.94
CA SER A 416 25.06 7.24 -22.21
C SER A 416 25.14 7.54 -23.70
N ILE A 417 24.85 8.80 -24.03
CA ILE A 417 25.06 9.37 -25.36
C ILE A 417 25.91 10.60 -25.17
N TYR A 418 27.04 10.66 -25.87
CA TYR A 418 27.97 11.77 -25.77
C TYR A 418 28.59 12.05 -27.14
N LYS A 419 29.11 13.26 -27.32
CA LYS A 419 29.87 13.66 -28.51
C LYS A 419 31.36 13.61 -28.15
N PRO A 420 32.13 12.61 -28.61
CA PRO A 420 33.57 12.61 -28.40
C PRO A 420 34.18 13.86 -29.03
N MET A 421 35.13 14.52 -28.37
CA MET A 421 35.78 15.73 -28.91
C MET A 421 36.36 15.48 -30.32
N ASN A 422 36.91 14.28 -30.54
CA ASN A 422 37.55 13.89 -31.79
C ASN A 422 36.56 13.39 -32.87
N LYS A 423 35.24 13.42 -32.63
CA LYS A 423 34.22 12.95 -33.58
C LYS A 423 33.10 13.97 -33.77
N LYS A 424 32.76 14.23 -35.04
CA LYS A 424 31.66 15.15 -35.40
C LYS A 424 30.29 14.63 -34.92
N MET A 425 30.11 13.32 -34.87
CA MET A 425 28.84 12.67 -34.53
C MET A 425 28.80 12.13 -33.09
N LYS A 426 27.60 12.13 -32.50
CA LYS A 426 27.32 11.50 -31.20
C LYS A 426 27.58 9.98 -31.25
N THR A 427 27.99 9.42 -30.12
CA THR A 427 28.20 7.98 -29.92
C THR A 427 27.33 7.52 -28.76
N ALA A 428 26.62 6.40 -28.95
CA ALA A 428 25.89 5.73 -27.89
C ALA A 428 26.79 4.67 -27.26
N SER A 429 26.74 4.54 -25.93
CA SER A 429 27.44 3.49 -25.21
C SER A 429 26.58 2.88 -24.11
N PHE A 430 26.75 1.58 -23.93
CA PHE A 430 26.23 0.83 -22.81
C PHE A 430 27.40 0.27 -22.01
N GLU A 431 27.42 0.52 -20.71
CA GLU A 431 28.46 0.08 -19.79
C GLU A 431 27.84 -0.72 -18.65
N VAL A 432 28.53 -1.75 -18.19
CA VAL A 432 28.23 -2.46 -16.94
C VAL A 432 29.56 -2.61 -16.20
N SER A 433 29.55 -2.32 -14.90
CA SER A 433 30.71 -2.48 -14.02
C SER A 433 30.36 -3.42 -12.87
N GLN A 434 31.28 -4.28 -12.48
CA GLN A 434 31.15 -5.02 -11.22
C GLN A 434 32.50 -5.41 -10.64
N ASN A 435 32.57 -5.42 -9.32
CA ASN A 435 33.80 -5.75 -8.59
C ASN A 435 33.95 -7.28 -8.52
N ASN A 436 35.14 -7.81 -8.85
CA ASN A 436 35.49 -9.22 -8.72
C ASN A 436 34.47 -10.22 -9.32
N SER A 437 33.90 -9.94 -10.50
CA SER A 437 32.85 -10.78 -11.10
C SER A 437 33.06 -11.00 -12.60
N MET A 438 34.23 -11.51 -12.98
CA MET A 438 34.58 -11.73 -14.39
C MET A 438 33.66 -12.75 -15.06
N GLU A 439 33.27 -13.80 -14.34
CA GLU A 439 32.43 -14.91 -14.81
C GLU A 439 31.03 -14.40 -15.20
N VAL A 440 30.48 -13.49 -14.38
CA VAL A 440 29.19 -12.81 -14.64
C VAL A 440 29.32 -11.89 -15.85
N MET A 441 30.42 -11.13 -15.95
CA MET A 441 30.63 -10.24 -17.09
C MET A 441 30.80 -11.00 -18.41
N LEU A 442 31.49 -12.15 -18.38
CA LEU A 442 31.60 -13.07 -19.51
C LEU A 442 30.24 -13.70 -19.87
N ALA A 443 29.43 -14.07 -18.88
CA ALA A 443 28.08 -14.57 -19.11
C ALA A 443 27.20 -13.51 -19.78
N ILE A 444 27.22 -12.26 -19.29
CA ILE A 444 26.48 -11.15 -19.90
C ILE A 444 26.95 -10.90 -21.34
N LYS A 445 28.28 -10.89 -21.56
CA LYS A 445 28.88 -10.73 -22.90
C LYS A 445 28.37 -11.80 -23.87
N SER A 446 28.42 -13.07 -23.46
CA SER A 446 27.96 -14.22 -24.25
C SER A 446 26.46 -14.13 -24.53
N TYR A 447 25.66 -13.93 -23.49
CA TYR A 447 24.20 -13.89 -23.56
C TYR A 447 23.67 -12.76 -24.46
N LEU A 448 24.27 -11.57 -24.39
CA LEU A 448 23.91 -10.42 -25.22
C LEU A 448 24.64 -10.39 -26.57
N LYS A 449 25.48 -11.38 -26.86
CA LYS A 449 26.27 -11.48 -28.10
C LYS A 449 27.09 -10.21 -28.35
N ILE A 450 27.76 -9.70 -27.31
CA ILE A 450 28.60 -8.50 -27.36
C ILE A 450 30.04 -8.92 -27.71
N THR A 451 30.66 -8.28 -28.71
CA THR A 451 31.99 -8.66 -29.18
C THR A 451 33.14 -7.98 -28.42
N GLN A 452 32.89 -6.83 -27.78
CA GLN A 452 33.93 -6.04 -27.11
C GLN A 452 34.61 -6.81 -25.97
N ASN A 453 35.88 -6.48 -25.72
CA ASN A 453 36.64 -7.04 -24.61
C ASN A 453 36.18 -6.43 -23.28
N ILE A 454 36.29 -7.22 -22.22
CA ILE A 454 36.04 -6.80 -20.84
C ILE A 454 37.38 -6.27 -20.32
N TYR A 455 37.37 -5.09 -19.70
CA TYR A 455 38.55 -4.48 -19.11
C TYR A 455 38.46 -4.60 -17.59
N THR A 456 39.51 -5.07 -16.95
CA THR A 456 39.66 -5.05 -15.50
C THR A 456 40.54 -3.88 -15.10
N ASP A 457 40.05 -3.01 -14.21
CA ASP A 457 40.86 -1.91 -13.67
C ASP A 457 41.82 -2.39 -12.57
N LYS A 458 42.70 -1.49 -12.10
CA LYS A 458 43.68 -1.78 -11.03
C LYS A 458 43.04 -2.18 -9.69
N PHE A 459 41.73 -1.98 -9.52
CA PHE A 459 40.97 -2.32 -8.32
C PHE A 459 40.14 -3.60 -8.50
N ASN A 460 40.42 -4.39 -9.56
CA ASN A 460 39.66 -5.57 -9.97
C ASN A 460 38.18 -5.31 -10.30
N ASN A 461 37.83 -4.08 -10.68
CA ASN A 461 36.50 -3.82 -11.23
C ASN A 461 36.51 -4.20 -12.70
N SER A 462 35.72 -5.22 -13.03
CA SER A 462 35.49 -5.66 -14.40
C SER A 462 34.47 -4.74 -15.04
N ARG A 463 34.84 -4.08 -16.13
CA ARG A 463 33.97 -3.18 -16.90
C ARG A 463 33.82 -3.68 -18.32
N MET A 464 32.58 -3.75 -18.78
CA MET A 464 32.26 -4.04 -20.18
C MET A 464 31.58 -2.82 -20.76
N THR A 465 32.15 -2.27 -21.83
CA THR A 465 31.56 -1.16 -22.56
C THR A 465 31.36 -1.55 -24.02
N THR A 466 30.13 -1.42 -24.52
CA THR A 466 29.84 -1.57 -25.95
C THR A 466 29.41 -0.24 -26.57
N LYS A 467 30.04 0.09 -27.70
CA LYS A 467 29.73 1.27 -28.54
C LYS A 467 29.33 0.89 -29.96
N SER A 468 29.46 -0.40 -30.30
CA SER A 468 29.15 -0.92 -31.63
C SER A 468 27.65 -0.87 -31.89
N ILE A 469 27.27 -0.65 -33.15
CA ILE A 469 25.87 -0.55 -33.54
C ILE A 469 25.14 -1.86 -33.22
N ASN A 470 25.77 -3.01 -33.51
CA ASN A 470 25.21 -4.33 -33.20
C ASN A 470 25.11 -4.60 -31.69
N GLY A 471 26.12 -4.24 -30.90
CA GLY A 471 26.06 -4.38 -29.44
C GLY A 471 24.94 -3.56 -28.81
N ILE A 472 24.77 -2.30 -29.24
CA ILE A 472 23.66 -1.44 -28.78
C ILE A 472 22.30 -2.00 -29.22
N LYS A 473 22.18 -2.50 -30.46
CA LYS A 473 20.96 -3.19 -30.93
C LYS A 473 20.60 -4.36 -30.02
N ASN A 474 21.55 -5.24 -29.71
CA ASN A 474 21.30 -6.41 -28.89
C ASN A 474 20.83 -6.04 -27.48
N VAL A 475 21.47 -5.04 -26.85
CA VAL A 475 21.07 -4.53 -25.53
C VAL A 475 19.64 -3.95 -25.57
N VAL A 476 19.34 -3.09 -26.56
CA VAL A 476 18.01 -2.47 -26.70
C VAL A 476 16.93 -3.52 -26.92
N MET A 477 17.17 -4.50 -27.80
CA MET A 477 16.21 -5.56 -28.08
C MET A 477 16.01 -6.48 -26.87
N PHE A 478 17.07 -6.83 -26.14
CA PHE A 478 16.98 -7.61 -24.91
C PHE A 478 16.11 -6.89 -23.87
N ILE A 479 16.44 -5.65 -23.53
CA ILE A 479 15.72 -4.89 -22.50
C ILE A 479 14.26 -4.72 -22.92
N ASN A 480 14.00 -4.35 -24.18
CA ASN A 480 12.65 -4.10 -24.66
C ASN A 480 11.77 -5.35 -24.63
N ASN A 481 12.31 -6.50 -25.05
CA ASN A 481 11.54 -7.73 -25.19
C ASN A 481 11.43 -8.51 -23.88
N ASN A 482 12.24 -8.19 -22.86
CA ASN A 482 12.16 -8.85 -21.57
C ASN A 482 10.80 -8.55 -20.89
N PRO A 483 10.06 -9.55 -20.39
CA PRO A 483 8.81 -9.33 -19.67
C PRO A 483 9.02 -8.52 -18.38
N ILE A 484 10.18 -8.66 -17.74
CA ILE A 484 10.57 -7.86 -16.59
C ILE A 484 11.16 -6.53 -17.06
N LYS A 485 10.69 -5.43 -16.45
CA LYS A 485 11.05 -4.08 -16.83
C LYS A 485 11.89 -3.40 -15.74
N LEU A 486 12.71 -2.45 -16.16
CA LEU A 486 13.35 -1.47 -15.28
C LEU A 486 12.27 -0.66 -14.55
N LEU A 487 12.48 -0.36 -13.27
CA LEU A 487 11.44 0.19 -12.39
C LEU A 487 11.76 1.59 -11.83
N GLY A 488 13.03 1.96 -11.74
CA GLY A 488 13.51 3.19 -11.09
C GLY A 488 14.02 4.24 -12.08
N TYR A 489 15.03 5.01 -11.66
CA TYR A 489 15.66 6.02 -12.49
C TYR A 489 16.33 5.41 -13.73
N LYS A 490 16.76 4.14 -13.68
CA LYS A 490 17.36 3.48 -14.86
C LYS A 490 16.37 3.39 -16.01
N LYS A 491 15.08 3.17 -15.74
CA LYS A 491 14.02 3.22 -16.76
C LYS A 491 13.99 4.58 -17.45
N LEU A 492 14.05 5.67 -16.69
CA LEU A 492 14.06 7.02 -17.26
C LEU A 492 15.32 7.26 -18.09
N GLN A 493 16.50 6.85 -17.59
CA GLN A 493 17.76 6.92 -18.32
C GLN A 493 17.69 6.17 -19.65
N TYR A 494 17.12 4.95 -19.64
CA TYR A 494 16.93 4.14 -20.84
C TYR A 494 15.97 4.78 -21.85
N LEU A 495 14.84 5.33 -21.40
CA LEU A 495 13.88 6.02 -22.29
C LEU A 495 14.48 7.27 -22.94
N LEU A 496 15.24 8.07 -22.18
CA LEU A 496 15.98 9.22 -22.71
C LEU A 496 17.06 8.78 -23.70
N PHE A 497 17.78 7.70 -23.37
CA PHE A 497 18.75 7.09 -24.28
C PHE A 497 18.10 6.66 -25.61
N LEU A 498 16.94 5.99 -25.60
CA LEU A 498 16.21 5.64 -26.83
C LEU A 498 15.76 6.88 -27.61
N LYS A 499 15.31 7.95 -26.92
CA LYS A 499 14.93 9.22 -27.55
C LYS A 499 16.09 9.82 -28.33
N ASP A 500 17.25 9.91 -27.72
CA ASP A 500 18.44 10.46 -28.35
C ASP A 500 19.01 9.52 -29.43
N LEU A 501 18.91 8.20 -29.23
CA LEU A 501 19.39 7.21 -30.20
C LEU A 501 18.67 7.35 -31.56
N ARG A 502 17.38 7.70 -31.56
CA ARG A 502 16.59 7.97 -32.78
C ARG A 502 17.11 9.17 -33.58
N THR A 503 17.81 10.12 -32.94
CA THR A 503 18.40 11.28 -33.62
C THR A 503 19.72 10.96 -34.33
N ILE A 504 20.32 9.80 -34.04
CA ILE A 504 21.63 9.42 -34.57
C ILE A 504 21.43 8.48 -35.75
N THR A 505 21.64 8.99 -36.97
CA THR A 505 21.38 8.31 -38.25
C THR A 505 21.93 6.88 -38.32
N LYS A 506 23.19 6.66 -37.92
CA LYS A 506 23.82 5.33 -37.97
C LYS A 506 23.13 4.25 -37.11
N TYR A 507 22.46 4.63 -36.02
CA TYR A 507 21.73 3.67 -35.19
C TYR A 507 20.28 3.53 -35.67
N ASN A 508 19.62 4.66 -35.96
CA ASN A 508 18.22 4.69 -36.40
C ASN A 508 17.99 3.96 -37.73
N ASN A 509 18.96 3.98 -38.64
CA ASN A 509 18.89 3.28 -39.92
C ASN A 509 19.22 1.78 -39.81
N TYR A 510 19.93 1.36 -38.75
CA TYR A 510 20.39 -0.02 -38.61
C TYR A 510 19.33 -0.97 -38.04
N PHE A 511 18.47 -0.48 -37.14
CA PHE A 511 17.37 -1.27 -36.59
C PHE A 511 16.22 -0.39 -36.10
N LYS A 512 15.01 -0.95 -36.08
CA LYS A 512 13.80 -0.26 -35.60
C LYS A 512 13.87 -0.06 -34.08
N ILE A 513 14.17 1.16 -33.64
CA ILE A 513 14.20 1.52 -32.23
C ILE A 513 12.76 1.49 -31.67
N PRO A 514 12.45 0.67 -30.64
CA PRO A 514 11.09 0.49 -30.14
C PRO A 514 10.47 1.82 -29.67
N PRO A 515 9.23 2.16 -30.05
CA PRO A 515 8.57 3.39 -29.59
C PRO A 515 7.97 3.26 -28.18
N LYS A 516 7.71 2.03 -27.71
CA LYS A 516 7.06 1.71 -26.44
C LYS A 516 7.92 0.70 -25.65
N TYR A 517 8.06 0.93 -24.35
CA TYR A 517 8.79 0.07 -23.40
C TYR A 517 7.90 -0.37 -22.24
#